data_AF-A0A2T7DH60-F1
#
_entry.id   AF-A0A2T7DH60-F1
#
_cell.length_a   1.000
_cell.length_b   1.000
_cell.length_c   1.000
_cell.angle_alpha   90.00
_cell.angle_beta   90.00
_cell.angle_gamma   90.00
#
_symmetry.space_group_name_H-M   'P 1'
#
loop_
_entity.id
_entity.type
_entity.pdbx_description
1 polymer ?
#
loop_
_entity_poly.entity_id
_entity_poly.type
_entity_poly.pdbx_seq_one_letter_code
_entity_poly.pdbx_strand_id
1 'polypeptide(L)' 'MGGGMEVHKNRWIEEWNAGRENLEFNFRWTRRSLAVVGLFGLAVPILVYKGIVREFFTTSLA' A
#
# COMPACT_ATOMS: atom_id res chain seq x y z
N MET A 1 -13.90 -3.39 28.10
CA MET A 1 -14.40 -2.94 26.78
C MET A 1 -15.84 -3.43 26.66
N GLY A 2 -16.80 -2.54 26.42
CA GLY A 2 -18.24 -2.80 26.59
C GLY A 2 -18.72 -4.04 25.84
N GLY A 3 -18.97 -5.11 26.58
CA GLY A 3 -19.64 -6.31 26.10
C GLY A 3 -21.13 -6.04 26.06
N GLY A 4 -21.71 -6.00 24.87
CA GLY A 4 -23.13 -5.70 24.72
C GLY A 4 -23.65 -5.51 23.29
N MET A 5 -22.83 -5.66 22.26
CA MET A 5 -23.32 -5.78 20.90
C MET A 5 -23.12 -7.23 20.45
N GLU A 6 -24.17 -8.04 20.53
CA GLU A 6 -24.23 -9.34 19.87
C GLU A 6 -24.29 -9.11 18.34
N VAL A 7 -23.17 -8.70 17.78
CA VAL A 7 -22.95 -8.78 16.34
C VAL A 7 -22.87 -10.27 16.02
N HIS A 8 -23.68 -10.72 15.05
CA HIS A 8 -23.56 -12.07 14.51
C HIS A 8 -22.17 -12.25 13.89
N LYS A 9 -21.22 -12.77 14.68
CA LYS A 9 -19.84 -12.99 14.25
C LYS A 9 -19.83 -14.00 13.12
N ASN A 10 -19.44 -13.56 11.93
CA ASN A 10 -19.21 -14.45 10.80
C ASN A 10 -17.74 -14.85 10.80
N ARG A 11 -17.49 -16.14 11.08
CA ARG A 11 -16.14 -16.71 11.12
C ARG A 11 -15.29 -16.34 9.91
N TRP A 12 -15.87 -16.36 8.70
CA TRP A 12 -15.14 -16.05 7.47
C TRP A 12 -14.71 -14.59 7.38
N ILE A 13 -15.54 -13.67 7.90
CA ILE A 13 -15.24 -12.24 7.94
C ILE A 13 -14.16 -11.97 8.99
N GLU A 14 -14.27 -12.57 10.17
CA GLU A 14 -13.29 -12.42 11.24
C GLU A 14 -11.92 -12.97 10.85
N GLU A 15 -11.86 -14.18 10.26
CA GLU A 15 -10.61 -14.77 9.78
C GLU A 15 -9.99 -13.96 8.63
N TRP A 16 -10.80 -13.45 7.69
CA TRP A 16 -10.32 -12.60 6.61
C TRP A 16 -9.77 -11.26 7.14
N ASN A 17 -10.46 -10.62 8.08
CA ASN A 17 -10.03 -9.37 8.67
C ASN A 17 -8.74 -9.57 9.49
N ALA A 18 -8.69 -10.60 10.32
CA ALA A 18 -7.49 -10.96 11.09
C ALA A 18 -6.30 -11.24 10.15
N GLY A 19 -6.51 -11.91 9.03
CA GLY A 19 -5.46 -12.14 8.02
C GLY A 19 -4.94 -10.86 7.39
N ARG A 20 -5.79 -9.82 7.21
CA ARG A 20 -5.39 -8.51 6.67
C ARG A 20 -4.63 -7.66 7.66
N GLU A 21 -5.08 -7.66 8.91
CA GLU A 21 -4.44 -6.92 10.00
C GLU A 21 -3.04 -7.46 10.32
N ASN A 22 -2.75 -8.71 9.97
CA ASN A 22 -1.51 -9.41 10.27
C ASN A 22 -0.73 -9.83 9.01
N LEU A 23 -0.91 -9.10 7.89
CA LEU A 23 -0.26 -9.40 6.62
C LEU A 23 1.28 -9.36 6.71
N GLU A 24 1.81 -8.52 7.59
CA GLU A 24 3.25 -8.34 7.83
C GLU A 24 3.94 -9.63 8.31
N PHE A 25 3.26 -10.47 9.09
CA PHE A 25 3.81 -11.74 9.57
C PHE A 25 3.91 -12.78 8.45
N ASN A 26 3.09 -12.65 7.42
CA ASN A 26 3.04 -13.56 6.29
C ASN A 26 3.81 -13.04 5.06
N PHE A 27 4.34 -11.82 5.13
CA PHE A 27 5.05 -11.22 4.01
C PHE A 27 6.37 -11.95 3.73
N ARG A 28 6.67 -12.14 2.45
CA ARG A 28 7.92 -12.78 2.00
C ARG A 28 8.57 -11.99 0.88
N TRP A 29 9.89 -11.85 0.97
CA TRP A 29 10.71 -11.33 -0.11
C TRP A 29 10.82 -12.38 -1.21
N THR A 30 10.15 -12.10 -2.32
CA THR A 30 10.12 -12.90 -3.54
C THR A 30 10.47 -11.98 -4.70
N ARG A 31 10.82 -12.54 -5.85
CA ARG A 31 11.08 -11.73 -7.06
C ARG A 31 9.87 -10.83 -7.40
N ARG A 32 8.65 -11.34 -7.21
CA ARG A 32 7.41 -10.59 -7.45
C ARG A 32 7.24 -9.44 -6.45
N SER A 33 7.39 -9.70 -5.15
CA SER A 33 7.23 -8.63 -4.14
C SER A 33 8.32 -7.58 -4.25
N LEU A 34 9.56 -7.98 -4.54
CA LEU A 34 10.66 -7.04 -4.84
C LEU A 34 10.35 -6.17 -6.07
N ALA A 35 9.82 -6.75 -7.15
CA ALA A 35 9.44 -5.97 -8.34
C ALA A 35 8.33 -4.95 -8.03
N VAL A 36 7.31 -5.33 -7.24
CA VAL A 36 6.23 -4.43 -6.83
C VAL A 36 6.76 -3.30 -5.95
N VAL A 37 7.60 -3.62 -4.95
CA VAL A 37 8.22 -2.62 -4.06
C VAL A 37 9.13 -1.68 -4.85
N GLY A 38 9.93 -2.20 -5.79
CA GLY A 38 10.81 -1.36 -6.62
C GLY A 38 10.02 -0.43 -7.54
N LEU A 39 8.95 -0.93 -8.18
CA LEU A 39 8.13 -0.14 -9.08
C LEU A 39 7.37 0.96 -8.33
N PHE A 40 6.60 0.59 -7.30
CA PHE A 40 5.71 1.54 -6.62
C PHE A 40 6.40 2.30 -5.48
N GLY A 41 7.39 1.71 -4.83
CA GLY A 41 8.14 2.34 -3.74
C GLY A 41 9.26 3.27 -4.21
N LEU A 42 9.83 3.04 -5.41
CA LEU A 42 10.94 3.86 -5.93
C LEU A 42 10.62 4.49 -7.29
N ALA A 43 10.34 3.67 -8.31
CA ALA A 43 10.28 4.16 -9.69
C ALA A 43 9.16 5.19 -9.89
N VAL A 44 7.94 4.89 -9.44
CA VAL A 44 6.78 5.79 -9.58
C VAL A 44 7.02 7.14 -8.89
N PRO A 45 7.36 7.22 -7.58
CA PRO A 45 7.62 8.50 -6.92
C PRO A 45 8.72 9.33 -7.58
N ILE A 46 9.82 8.69 -8.00
CA ILE A 46 10.95 9.38 -8.64
C ILE A 46 10.52 9.96 -10.00
N LEU A 47 9.82 9.18 -10.82
CA LEU A 47 9.38 9.62 -12.14
C LEU A 47 8.35 10.75 -12.03
N VAL A 48 7.41 10.65 -11.10
CA VAL A 48 6.42 11.70 -10.82
C VAL A 48 7.13 12.99 -10.41
N TYR A 49 8.05 12.93 -9.44
CA TYR A 49 8.81 14.10 -9.01
C TYR A 49 9.58 14.74 -10.16
N LYS A 50 10.33 13.94 -10.94
CA LYS A 50 11.08 14.44 -12.09
C LYS A 50 10.18 15.04 -13.16
N GLY A 51 9.00 14.46 -13.39
CA GLY A 51 7.99 14.98 -14.32
C GLY A 51 7.51 16.36 -13.91
N ILE A 52 7.03 16.49 -12.67
CA ILE A 52 6.52 17.76 -12.12
C ILE A 52 7.61 18.83 -12.13
N VAL A 53 8.81 18.51 -11.67
CA VAL A 53 9.92 19.48 -11.62
C VAL A 53 10.29 19.96 -13.02
N ARG A 54 10.39 19.04 -13.99
CA ARG A 54 10.67 19.41 -15.38
C ARG A 54 9.57 20.29 -15.95
N GLU A 55 8.31 19.97 -15.71
CA GLU A 55 7.17 20.79 -16.13
C GLU A 55 7.24 22.18 -15.51
N PHE A 56 7.48 22.27 -14.20
CA PHE A 56 7.61 23.53 -13.47
C PHE A 56 8.71 24.43 -14.07
N PHE A 57 9.92 23.91 -14.30
CA PHE A 57 11.01 24.69 -14.90
C PHE A 57 10.75 25.06 -16.37
N THR A 58 10.06 24.21 -17.12
CA THR A 58 9.73 24.49 -18.53
C THR A 58 8.69 25.61 -18.62
N THR A 59 7.69 25.59 -17.74
CA THR A 59 6.61 26.59 -17.69
C THR A 59 7.06 27.91 -17.07
N SER A 60 7.99 27.90 -16.10
CA SER A 60 8.47 29.14 -15.46
C SER A 60 9.43 29.97 -16.32
N LEU A 61 9.97 29.39 -17.39
CA LEU A 61 10.88 30.05 -18.33
C LEU A 61 10.19 30.51 -19.63
N ALA A 62 8.89 30.22 -19.78
CA ALA A 62 8.03 30.71 -20.85
C ALA A 62 7.26 31.95 -20.37
#